data_AF-A0A3M2E8L5-F1
#
_entry.id   AF-A0A3M2E8L5-F1
#
_cell.length_a   1.000
_cell.length_b   1.000
_cell.length_c   1.000
_cell.angle_alpha   90.00
_cell.angle_beta   90.00
_cell.angle_gamma   90.00
#
_symmetry.space_group_name_H-M   'P 1'
#
loop_
_entity.id
_entity.type
_entity.pdbx_description
1 polymer ?
#
loop_
_entity_poly.entity_id
_entity_poly.type
_entity_poly.pdbx_seq_one_letter_code
_entity_poly.pdbx_strand_id
1 'polypeptide(L)'
;QRLLLQPFRFHVSEDIYTSILLQSDRKAGWKSVYHPTVLARMLSPWCMDAWAAQRLKYAGGTLDIFLHDNPLFRPGMPLSTRLHYAATFWSYLSSLWLSVLLAAPVWALATGTAPLSANPLVFFAHLVPLLVVNELALLAGCAGHDVHGGRILSIACIPYNLKALWLALRRQRVVFRPTPKIPLVSPALDHVRPHLVLLAAMATVAGWAITRELSGDSTFGPGFLVANLFWLAWNASALVSLVAMALWRPPSPAERNSKEFPNATVVEAQ
;
A
#
# COMPACT_ATOMS: atom_id res chain seq x y z
N GLN A 1 -31.52 -21.46 -6.13
CA GLN A 1 -30.50 -21.68 -7.17
C GLN A 1 -29.32 -22.29 -6.45
N ARG A 2 -28.96 -23.54 -6.78
CA ARG A 2 -27.71 -24.13 -6.28
C ARG A 2 -26.58 -23.22 -6.76
N LEU A 3 -25.70 -22.79 -5.86
CA LEU A 3 -24.42 -22.18 -6.24
C LEU A 3 -23.72 -23.20 -7.15
N LEU A 4 -23.70 -22.92 -8.46
CA LEU A 4 -22.94 -23.70 -9.42
C LEU A 4 -21.48 -23.61 -8.96
N LEU A 5 -20.93 -24.72 -8.45
CA LEU A 5 -19.51 -24.84 -8.12
C LEU A 5 -18.72 -24.44 -9.37
N GLN A 6 -18.09 -23.27 -9.33
CA GLN A 6 -17.15 -22.80 -10.33
C GLN A 6 -15.75 -22.91 -9.73
N PRO A 7 -15.18 -24.13 -9.65
CA PRO A 7 -13.79 -24.25 -9.23
C PRO A 7 -12.96 -23.38 -10.16
N PHE A 8 -12.05 -22.59 -9.61
CA PHE A 8 -11.10 -21.73 -10.32
C PHE A 8 -11.55 -20.31 -10.78
N ARG A 9 -12.80 -19.88 -10.57
CA ARG A 9 -13.14 -18.46 -10.81
C ARG A 9 -12.50 -17.58 -9.73
N PHE A 10 -11.62 -16.66 -10.15
CA PHE A 10 -10.78 -15.85 -9.25
C PHE A 10 -9.99 -16.68 -8.24
N HIS A 11 -9.38 -17.80 -8.66
CA HIS A 11 -8.63 -18.74 -7.81
C HIS A 11 -7.58 -18.08 -6.87
N VAL A 12 -7.12 -16.89 -7.22
CA VAL A 12 -6.12 -16.14 -6.45
C VAL A 12 -6.71 -15.52 -5.18
N SER A 13 -7.99 -15.17 -5.23
CA SER A 13 -8.76 -14.45 -4.21
C SER A 13 -10.11 -15.13 -4.00
N GLU A 14 -10.10 -16.47 -3.94
CA GLU A 14 -11.32 -17.25 -3.77
C GLU A 14 -11.96 -17.03 -2.39
N ASP A 15 -11.15 -16.71 -1.38
CA ASP A 15 -11.56 -16.35 -0.02
C ASP A 15 -12.54 -15.16 0.03
N ILE A 16 -12.15 -14.02 -0.53
CA ILE A 16 -12.97 -12.81 -0.60
C ILE A 16 -14.14 -13.01 -1.58
N TYR A 17 -13.91 -13.71 -2.69
CA TYR A 17 -14.96 -13.94 -3.69
C TYR A 17 -16.08 -14.85 -3.15
N THR A 18 -15.73 -15.88 -2.40
CA THR A 18 -16.70 -16.76 -1.71
C THR A 18 -17.49 -15.98 -0.68
N SER A 19 -16.82 -15.11 0.08
CA SER A 19 -17.49 -14.23 1.06
C SER A 19 -18.51 -13.32 0.37
N ILE A 20 -18.15 -12.71 -0.77
CA ILE A 20 -19.05 -11.88 -1.58
C ILE A 20 -20.27 -12.68 -2.04
N LEU A 21 -20.07 -13.90 -2.53
CA LEU A 21 -21.16 -14.79 -2.98
C LEU A 21 -22.13 -15.09 -1.83
N LEU A 22 -21.61 -15.52 -0.68
CA LEU A 22 -22.42 -15.87 0.49
C LEU A 22 -23.20 -14.66 1.02
N GLN A 23 -22.55 -13.51 1.19
CA GLN A 23 -23.20 -12.30 1.69
C GLN A 23 -24.22 -11.72 0.68
N SER A 24 -24.08 -12.03 -0.61
CA SER A 24 -25.07 -11.67 -1.63
C SER A 24 -26.29 -12.60 -1.70
N ASP A 25 -26.24 -13.78 -1.06
CA ASP A 25 -27.36 -14.71 -1.05
C ASP A 25 -28.43 -14.30 -0.02
N ARG A 26 -29.46 -13.57 -0.51
CA ARG A 26 -30.61 -13.14 0.30
C ARG A 26 -31.41 -14.28 0.89
N LYS A 27 -31.44 -15.45 0.25
CA LYS A 27 -32.27 -16.57 0.70
C LYS A 27 -31.64 -17.26 1.89
N ALA A 28 -30.32 -17.42 1.86
CA ALA A 28 -29.58 -18.00 2.97
C ALA A 28 -29.32 -16.98 4.10
N GLY A 29 -29.18 -15.69 3.78
CA GLY A 29 -29.07 -14.62 4.78
C GLY A 29 -27.78 -14.67 5.61
N TRP A 30 -26.67 -15.09 5.00
CA TRP A 30 -25.37 -15.24 5.67
C TRP A 30 -24.89 -13.93 6.29
N LYS A 31 -24.28 -14.05 7.48
CA LYS A 31 -23.65 -12.94 8.21
C LYS A 31 -22.24 -13.31 8.60
N SER A 32 -21.33 -12.33 8.54
CA SER A 32 -19.95 -12.47 9.01
C SER A 32 -19.80 -11.80 10.38
N VAL A 33 -19.05 -12.43 11.26
CA VAL A 33 -18.74 -11.92 12.61
C VAL A 33 -17.22 -11.96 12.78
N TYR A 34 -16.63 -10.83 13.18
CA TYR A 34 -15.20 -10.74 13.47
C TYR A 34 -14.98 -10.91 14.98
N HIS A 35 -14.07 -11.81 15.34
CA HIS A 35 -13.66 -12.04 16.73
C HIS A 35 -12.22 -11.54 16.91
N PRO A 36 -11.97 -10.48 17.72
CA PRO A 36 -10.68 -9.80 17.75
C PRO A 36 -9.58 -10.56 18.50
N THR A 37 -9.91 -11.66 19.18
CA THR A 37 -8.91 -12.46 19.91
C THR A 37 -8.07 -13.32 18.97
N VAL A 38 -6.75 -13.32 19.19
CA VAL A 38 -5.81 -14.16 18.45
C VAL A 38 -6.03 -15.63 18.83
N LEU A 39 -6.59 -16.42 17.91
CA LEU A 39 -6.83 -17.86 18.09
C LEU A 39 -5.82 -18.74 17.33
N ALA A 40 -5.12 -18.19 16.34
CA ALA A 40 -4.13 -18.89 15.55
C ALA A 40 -2.94 -17.98 15.24
N ARG A 41 -1.74 -18.56 15.15
CA ARG A 41 -0.51 -17.89 14.71
C ARG A 41 -0.01 -18.57 13.44
N MET A 42 0.36 -17.77 12.44
CA MET A 42 0.86 -18.25 11.16
C MET A 42 2.19 -17.58 10.83
N LEU A 43 2.93 -18.18 9.90
CA LEU A 43 4.19 -17.65 9.43
C LEU A 43 3.96 -16.47 8.47
N SER A 44 4.63 -15.35 8.72
CA SER A 44 4.74 -14.25 7.78
C SER A 44 5.84 -14.54 6.74
N PRO A 45 5.86 -13.81 5.60
CA PRO A 45 6.96 -13.88 4.66
C PRO A 45 8.32 -13.61 5.31
N TRP A 46 9.27 -14.51 5.06
CA TRP A 46 10.61 -14.43 5.64
C TRP A 46 11.58 -13.57 4.82
N CYS A 47 11.23 -13.24 3.57
CA CYS A 47 12.07 -12.44 2.68
C CYS A 47 11.25 -11.49 1.82
N MET A 48 11.95 -10.50 1.23
CA MET A 48 11.34 -9.46 0.41
C MET A 48 10.64 -10.03 -0.82
N ASP A 49 11.24 -11.04 -1.47
CA ASP A 49 10.66 -11.72 -2.64
C ASP A 49 9.33 -12.41 -2.30
N ALA A 50 9.28 -13.10 -1.15
CA ALA A 50 8.08 -13.77 -0.66
C ALA A 50 6.97 -12.76 -0.35
N TRP A 51 7.31 -11.65 0.30
CA TRP A 51 6.35 -10.58 0.60
C TRP A 51 5.84 -9.92 -0.69
N ALA A 52 6.72 -9.60 -1.64
CA ALA A 52 6.38 -8.96 -2.90
C ALA A 52 5.46 -9.84 -3.74
N ALA A 53 5.76 -11.14 -3.84
CA ALA A 53 4.91 -12.11 -4.53
C ALA A 53 3.53 -12.20 -3.89
N GLN A 54 3.45 -12.25 -2.56
CA GLN A 54 2.18 -12.29 -1.84
C GLN A 54 1.37 -10.99 -2.02
N ARG A 55 2.01 -9.82 -1.98
CA ARG A 55 1.35 -8.54 -2.20
C ARG A 55 0.80 -8.41 -3.62
N LEU A 56 1.59 -8.79 -4.62
CA LEU A 56 1.13 -8.81 -6.02
C LEU A 56 -0.04 -9.78 -6.22
N LYS A 57 -0.03 -10.93 -5.53
CA LYS A 57 -1.12 -11.90 -5.53
C LYS A 57 -2.41 -11.28 -5.01
N TYR A 58 -2.36 -10.68 -3.83
CA TYR A 58 -3.53 -10.07 -3.18
C TYR A 58 -4.08 -8.89 -3.97
N ALA A 59 -3.21 -8.00 -4.45
CA ALA A 59 -3.63 -6.89 -5.29
C ALA A 59 -4.24 -7.37 -6.61
N GLY A 60 -3.62 -8.36 -7.26
CA GLY A 60 -4.07 -8.91 -8.53
C GLY A 60 -5.48 -9.49 -8.44
N GLY A 61 -5.70 -10.43 -7.51
CA GLY A 61 -7.01 -11.06 -7.37
C GLY A 61 -8.10 -10.10 -6.87
N THR A 62 -7.76 -9.16 -6.00
CA THR A 62 -8.71 -8.14 -5.52
C THR A 62 -9.15 -7.19 -6.63
N LEU A 63 -8.20 -6.69 -7.44
CA LEU A 63 -8.50 -5.80 -8.57
C LEU A 63 -9.18 -6.53 -9.72
N ASP A 64 -8.88 -7.82 -9.92
CA ASP A 64 -9.57 -8.66 -10.91
C ASP A 64 -11.06 -8.80 -10.57
N ILE A 65 -11.40 -9.04 -9.29
CA ILE A 65 -12.79 -9.04 -8.82
C ILE A 65 -13.43 -7.67 -9.01
N PHE A 66 -12.74 -6.59 -8.63
CA PHE A 66 -13.25 -5.23 -8.79
C PHE A 66 -13.61 -4.88 -10.24
N LEU A 67 -12.79 -5.30 -11.21
CA LEU A 67 -12.97 -4.97 -12.62
C LEU A 67 -13.94 -5.91 -13.34
N HIS A 68 -14.02 -7.19 -12.93
CA HIS A 68 -14.73 -8.22 -13.69
C HIS A 68 -15.93 -8.84 -12.98
N ASP A 69 -16.10 -8.64 -11.67
CA ASP A 69 -17.27 -9.10 -10.92
C ASP A 69 -17.51 -8.24 -9.66
N ASN A 70 -17.71 -6.94 -9.90
CA ASN A 70 -17.74 -5.93 -8.86
C ASN A 70 -18.94 -6.12 -7.89
N PRO A 71 -18.71 -6.36 -6.59
CA PRO A 71 -19.79 -6.59 -5.63
C PRO A 71 -20.62 -5.33 -5.32
N LEU A 72 -20.15 -4.13 -5.67
CA LEU A 72 -20.87 -2.88 -5.43
C LEU A 72 -22.18 -2.80 -6.22
N PHE A 73 -22.18 -3.41 -7.41
CA PHE A 73 -23.36 -3.46 -8.28
C PHE A 73 -24.16 -4.75 -8.10
N ARG A 74 -23.66 -5.70 -7.30
CA ARG A 74 -24.31 -6.98 -7.09
C ARG A 74 -25.54 -6.80 -6.16
N PRO A 75 -26.75 -7.22 -6.57
CA PRO A 75 -27.91 -7.24 -5.68
C PRO A 75 -27.67 -8.24 -4.54
N GLY A 76 -28.34 -8.04 -3.42
CA GLY A 76 -28.27 -9.02 -2.33
C GLY A 76 -27.75 -8.49 -1.01
N MET A 77 -26.81 -7.55 -1.07
CA MET A 77 -26.12 -7.02 0.11
C MET A 77 -26.66 -5.66 0.55
N PRO A 78 -26.64 -5.36 1.86
CA PRO A 78 -26.90 -4.02 2.38
C PRO A 78 -25.79 -3.05 1.97
N LEU A 79 -26.10 -1.75 1.96
CA LEU A 79 -25.15 -0.71 1.55
C LEU A 79 -23.88 -0.72 2.43
N SER A 80 -24.01 -0.94 3.74
CA SER A 80 -22.88 -1.03 4.67
C SER A 80 -21.86 -2.09 4.25
N THR A 81 -22.32 -3.30 3.93
CA THR A 81 -21.46 -4.39 3.43
C THR A 81 -20.80 -4.04 2.10
N ARG A 82 -21.55 -3.40 1.19
CA ARG A 82 -20.97 -2.92 -0.08
C ARG A 82 -19.87 -1.88 0.17
N LEU A 83 -20.06 -0.96 1.12
CA LEU A 83 -19.06 0.04 1.48
C LEU A 83 -17.79 -0.59 2.09
N HIS A 84 -17.91 -1.68 2.87
CA HIS A 84 -16.73 -2.43 3.33
C HIS A 84 -15.92 -3.04 2.18
N TYR A 85 -16.60 -3.64 1.19
CA TYR A 85 -15.92 -4.11 -0.02
C TYR A 85 -15.35 -2.95 -0.84
N ALA A 86 -16.07 -1.82 -0.95
CA ALA A 86 -15.59 -0.61 -1.62
C ALA A 86 -14.29 -0.12 -0.98
N ALA A 87 -14.23 -0.04 0.34
CA ALA A 87 -13.04 0.36 1.08
C ALA A 87 -11.85 -0.58 0.80
N THR A 88 -12.10 -1.89 0.70
CA THR A 88 -11.08 -2.87 0.33
C THR A 88 -10.50 -2.58 -1.06
N PHE A 89 -11.35 -2.41 -2.08
CA PHE A 89 -10.87 -2.10 -3.44
C PHE A 89 -10.20 -0.72 -3.53
N TRP A 90 -10.77 0.27 -2.85
CA TRP A 90 -10.26 1.63 -2.79
C TRP A 90 -8.83 1.67 -2.24
N SER A 91 -8.52 0.84 -1.24
CA SER A 91 -7.17 0.74 -0.69
C SER A 91 -6.11 0.36 -1.73
N TYR A 92 -6.44 -0.52 -2.69
CA TYR A 92 -5.52 -0.90 -3.78
C TYR A 92 -5.44 0.17 -4.88
N LEU A 93 -6.57 0.79 -5.22
CA LEU A 93 -6.61 1.91 -6.17
C LEU A 93 -5.86 3.13 -5.64
N SER A 94 -5.63 3.21 -4.33
CA SER A 94 -4.93 4.34 -3.73
C SER A 94 -3.53 4.61 -4.21
N SER A 95 -2.88 3.57 -4.74
CA SER A 95 -1.59 3.70 -5.39
C SER A 95 -1.63 4.62 -6.61
N LEU A 96 -2.78 4.85 -7.25
CA LEU A 96 -2.91 5.80 -8.37
C LEU A 96 -2.66 7.24 -7.92
N TRP A 97 -3.43 7.73 -6.94
CA TRP A 97 -3.28 9.11 -6.47
C TRP A 97 -2.06 9.30 -5.59
N LEU A 98 -1.63 8.29 -4.82
CA LEU A 98 -0.36 8.36 -4.08
C LEU A 98 0.83 8.55 -5.03
N SER A 99 0.82 7.90 -6.20
CA SER A 99 1.86 8.10 -7.21
C SER A 99 1.89 9.54 -7.72
N VAL A 100 0.71 10.14 -7.97
CA VAL A 100 0.59 11.53 -8.39
C VAL A 100 1.08 12.48 -7.29
N LEU A 101 0.69 12.26 -6.03
CA LEU A 101 1.10 13.08 -4.89
C LEU A 101 2.60 12.98 -4.60
N LEU A 102 3.20 11.79 -4.79
CA LEU A 102 4.65 11.60 -4.70
C LEU A 102 5.40 12.35 -5.80
N ALA A 103 4.84 12.38 -7.02
CA ALA A 103 5.44 13.04 -8.17
C ALA A 103 5.19 14.57 -8.22
N ALA A 104 4.14 15.06 -7.57
CA ALA A 104 3.74 16.47 -7.62
C ALA A 104 4.85 17.47 -7.24
N PRO A 105 5.57 17.34 -6.10
CA PRO A 105 6.65 18.27 -5.79
C PRO A 105 7.87 18.10 -6.72
N VAL A 106 8.10 16.91 -7.27
CA VAL A 106 9.15 16.67 -8.27
C VAL A 106 8.82 17.44 -9.55
N TRP A 107 7.59 17.31 -10.04
CA TRP A 107 7.10 18.04 -11.20
C TRP A 107 7.17 19.55 -11.01
N ALA A 108 6.70 20.03 -9.86
CA ALA A 108 6.67 21.45 -9.54
C ALA A 108 8.08 22.05 -9.52
N LEU A 109 9.03 21.39 -8.85
CA LEU A 109 10.41 21.83 -8.81
C LEU A 109 11.13 21.68 -10.15
N ALA A 110 10.79 20.69 -10.98
CA ALA A 110 11.41 20.51 -12.30
C ALA A 110 10.91 21.51 -13.34
N THR A 111 9.64 21.91 -13.28
CA THR A 111 9.00 22.76 -14.29
C THR A 111 8.86 24.22 -13.88
N GLY A 112 8.95 24.53 -12.58
CA GLY A 112 8.58 25.84 -12.05
C GLY A 112 7.07 26.09 -12.04
N THR A 113 6.25 25.07 -12.31
CA THR A 113 4.80 25.21 -12.36
C THR A 113 4.13 24.48 -11.20
N ALA A 114 3.33 25.20 -10.41
CA ALA A 114 2.46 24.54 -9.44
C ALA A 114 1.34 23.80 -10.19
N PRO A 115 0.97 22.58 -9.79
CA PRO A 115 -0.21 21.92 -10.33
C PRO A 115 -1.52 22.65 -9.98
N LEU A 116 -1.46 23.60 -9.03
CA LEU A 116 -2.58 24.40 -8.58
C LEU A 116 -2.22 25.89 -8.63
N SER A 117 -3.03 26.68 -9.35
CA SER A 117 -2.95 28.13 -9.35
C SER A 117 -3.92 28.71 -8.32
N ALA A 118 -3.45 28.94 -7.10
CA ALA A 118 -4.25 29.56 -6.04
C ALA A 118 -3.41 30.51 -5.17
N ASN A 119 -4.07 31.45 -4.51
CA ASN A 119 -3.43 32.28 -3.48
C ASN A 119 -2.90 31.36 -2.35
N PRO A 120 -1.61 31.44 -1.99
CA PRO A 120 -1.00 30.54 -0.99
C PRO A 120 -1.71 30.58 0.37
N LEU A 121 -2.12 31.76 0.84
CA LEU A 121 -2.79 31.91 2.13
C LEU A 121 -4.14 31.20 2.12
N VAL A 122 -4.94 31.40 1.06
CA VAL A 122 -6.24 30.73 0.89
C VAL A 122 -6.05 29.21 0.78
N PHE A 123 -5.03 28.77 0.03
CA PHE A 123 -4.71 27.35 -0.11
C PHE A 123 -4.40 26.69 1.24
N PHE A 124 -3.47 27.26 2.02
CA PHE A 124 -3.09 26.69 3.32
C PHE A 124 -4.21 26.80 4.35
N ALA A 125 -5.03 27.86 4.30
CA ALA A 125 -6.21 27.99 5.16
C ALA A 125 -7.23 26.85 4.99
N HIS A 126 -7.29 26.22 3.80
CA HIS A 126 -8.14 25.05 3.56
C HIS A 126 -7.37 23.74 3.76
N LEU A 127 -6.10 23.68 3.33
CA LEU A 127 -5.30 22.47 3.39
C LEU A 127 -5.01 22.05 4.84
N VAL A 128 -4.60 22.98 5.70
CA VAL A 128 -4.16 22.64 7.06
C VAL A 128 -5.31 22.05 7.89
N PRO A 129 -6.52 22.65 7.96
CA PRO A 129 -7.65 22.04 8.65
C PRO A 129 -8.02 20.66 8.09
N LEU A 130 -7.99 20.50 6.76
CA LEU A 130 -8.26 19.21 6.12
C LEU A 130 -7.26 18.14 6.59
N LEU A 131 -5.97 18.44 6.59
CA LEU A 131 -4.93 17.50 7.04
C LEU A 131 -5.10 17.14 8.52
N VAL A 132 -5.37 18.13 9.38
CA VAL A 132 -5.54 17.91 10.82
C VAL A 132 -6.78 17.05 11.10
N VAL A 133 -7.93 17.37 10.50
CA VAL A 133 -9.17 16.62 10.71
C VAL A 133 -9.02 15.19 10.19
N ASN A 134 -8.38 15.01 9.02
CA ASN A 134 -8.13 13.68 8.46
C ASN A 134 -7.20 12.85 9.35
N GLU A 135 -6.15 13.47 9.91
CA GLU A 135 -5.24 12.81 10.85
C GLU A 135 -5.98 12.37 12.13
N LEU A 136 -6.78 13.25 12.72
CA LEU A 136 -7.58 12.92 13.90
C LEU A 136 -8.59 11.81 13.63
N ALA A 137 -9.24 11.83 12.46
CA ALA A 137 -10.18 10.78 12.05
C ALA A 137 -9.47 9.42 11.88
N LEU A 138 -8.27 9.42 11.30
CA LEU A 138 -7.46 8.20 11.13
C LEU A 138 -7.02 7.64 12.50
N LEU A 139 -6.52 8.49 13.40
CA LEU A 139 -6.11 8.07 14.74
C LEU A 139 -7.28 7.49 15.53
N ALA A 140 -8.45 8.14 15.46
CA ALA A 140 -9.68 7.65 16.10
C ALA A 140 -10.13 6.31 15.50
N GLY A 141 -10.09 6.18 14.16
CA GLY A 141 -10.51 4.97 13.45
C GLY A 141 -9.56 3.78 13.64
N CYS A 142 -8.27 4.03 13.86
CA CYS A 142 -7.27 2.98 14.11
C CYS A 142 -7.23 2.52 15.58
N ALA A 143 -8.00 3.12 16.48
CA ALA A 143 -8.19 2.66 17.87
C ALA A 143 -6.87 2.34 18.63
N GLY A 144 -5.82 3.13 18.39
CA GLY A 144 -4.50 2.95 19.03
C GLY A 144 -3.54 2.01 18.32
N HIS A 145 -3.89 1.45 17.16
CA HIS A 145 -2.95 0.71 16.31
C HIS A 145 -1.95 1.65 15.62
N ASP A 146 -0.73 1.16 15.40
CA ASP A 146 0.32 1.92 14.71
C ASP A 146 -0.09 2.27 13.28
N VAL A 147 -0.15 3.56 13.00
CA VAL A 147 -0.48 4.11 11.69
C VAL A 147 0.77 4.28 10.81
N HIS A 148 1.94 4.46 11.42
CA HIS A 148 3.18 4.76 10.69
C HIS A 148 3.59 3.60 9.79
N GLY A 149 3.58 2.37 10.31
CA GLY A 149 3.84 1.18 9.49
C GLY A 149 2.89 1.08 8.30
N GLY A 150 1.59 1.30 8.51
CA GLY A 150 0.58 1.28 7.45
C GLY A 150 0.82 2.31 6.34
N ARG A 151 1.26 3.53 6.70
CA ARG A 151 1.63 4.58 5.74
C ARG A 151 2.80 4.18 4.86
N ILE A 152 3.87 3.68 5.46
CA ILE A 152 5.06 3.29 4.70
C ILE A 152 4.75 2.07 3.81
N LEU A 153 3.98 1.10 4.31
CA LEU A 153 3.52 -0.02 3.49
C LEU A 153 2.66 0.41 2.31
N SER A 154 1.83 1.45 2.46
CA SER A 154 1.01 1.97 1.36
C SER A 154 1.87 2.48 0.20
N ILE A 155 2.99 3.15 0.50
CA ILE A 155 3.98 3.58 -0.49
C ILE A 155 4.73 2.37 -1.08
N ALA A 156 5.13 1.42 -0.24
CA ALA A 156 5.82 0.21 -0.68
C ALA A 156 4.96 -0.66 -1.63
N CYS A 157 3.64 -0.63 -1.47
CA CYS A 157 2.73 -1.39 -2.31
C CYS A 157 2.50 -0.78 -3.70
N ILE A 158 2.88 0.49 -3.94
CA ILE A 158 2.61 1.20 -5.21
C ILE A 158 3.03 0.40 -6.45
N PRO A 159 4.31 -0.04 -6.61
CA PRO A 159 4.72 -0.74 -7.83
C PRO A 159 3.93 -2.04 -8.05
N TYR A 160 3.56 -2.74 -6.97
CA TYR A 160 2.81 -3.99 -7.05
C TYR A 160 1.34 -3.76 -7.36
N ASN A 161 0.71 -2.74 -6.76
CA ASN A 161 -0.69 -2.39 -7.01
C ASN A 161 -0.87 -1.87 -8.43
N LEU A 162 0.04 -1.04 -8.94
CA LEU A 162 0.00 -0.57 -10.34
C LEU A 162 0.22 -1.73 -11.33
N LYS A 163 1.18 -2.62 -11.04
CA LYS A 163 1.40 -3.83 -11.84
C LYS A 163 0.18 -4.75 -11.82
N ALA A 164 -0.42 -4.97 -10.66
CA ALA A 164 -1.64 -5.76 -10.50
C ALA A 164 -2.81 -5.16 -11.29
N LEU A 165 -3.01 -3.84 -11.18
CA LEU A 165 -4.04 -3.12 -11.93
C LEU A 165 -3.85 -3.28 -13.43
N TRP A 166 -2.61 -3.13 -13.93
CA TRP A 166 -2.29 -3.34 -15.34
C TRP A 166 -2.63 -4.77 -15.80
N LEU A 167 -2.23 -5.78 -15.03
CA LEU A 167 -2.47 -7.19 -15.35
C LEU A 167 -3.96 -7.52 -15.35
N ALA A 168 -4.71 -7.00 -14.38
CA ALA A 168 -6.15 -7.14 -14.31
C ALA A 168 -6.84 -6.47 -15.51
N LEU A 169 -6.48 -5.23 -15.86
CA LEU A 169 -6.99 -4.55 -17.05
C LEU A 169 -6.73 -5.33 -18.35
N ARG A 170 -5.58 -6.01 -18.44
CA ARG A 170 -5.21 -6.84 -19.60
C ARG A 170 -5.77 -8.26 -19.57
N ARG A 171 -6.52 -8.64 -18.52
CA ARG A 171 -7.01 -10.01 -18.27
C ARG A 171 -5.91 -11.07 -18.35
N GLN A 172 -4.68 -10.69 -17.97
CA GLN A 172 -3.55 -11.60 -18.01
C GLN A 172 -3.53 -12.44 -16.74
N ARG A 173 -3.60 -13.77 -16.92
CA ARG A 173 -3.45 -14.71 -15.81
C ARG A 173 -2.00 -14.72 -15.37
N VAL A 174 -1.75 -14.21 -14.17
CA VAL A 174 -0.44 -14.32 -13.55
C VAL A 174 -0.28 -15.74 -13.03
N VAL A 175 0.72 -16.45 -13.54
CA VAL A 175 1.11 -17.76 -12.99
C VAL A 175 1.88 -17.49 -11.71
N PHE A 176 1.23 -17.72 -10.57
CA PHE A 176 1.84 -17.49 -9.27
C PHE A 176 2.64 -18.72 -8.85
N ARG A 177 3.94 -18.53 -8.60
CA ARG A 177 4.76 -19.55 -7.96
C ARG A 177 4.41 -19.59 -6.47
N PRO A 178 4.30 -20.77 -5.84
CA PRO A 178 4.15 -20.87 -4.39
C PRO A 178 5.27 -20.11 -3.68
N THR A 179 4.91 -19.42 -2.60
CA THR A 179 5.86 -18.71 -1.75
C THR A 179 6.91 -19.69 -1.22
N PRO A 180 8.22 -19.39 -1.32
CA PRO A 180 9.25 -20.24 -0.75
C PRO A 180 9.01 -20.42 0.75
N LYS A 181 8.96 -21.69 1.20
CA LYS A 181 8.79 -22.02 2.62
C LYS A 181 10.11 -22.08 3.38
N ILE A 182 11.23 -22.03 2.65
CA ILE A 182 12.60 -22.05 3.19
C ILE A 182 13.11 -20.60 3.20
N PRO A 183 13.71 -20.13 4.31
CA PRO A 183 14.30 -18.80 4.38
C PRO A 183 15.39 -18.62 3.32
N LEU A 184 15.14 -17.76 2.33
CA LEU A 184 16.13 -17.31 1.37
C LEU A 184 16.38 -15.83 1.63
N VAL A 185 17.56 -15.50 2.16
CA VAL A 185 18.00 -14.11 2.27
C VAL A 185 18.50 -13.66 0.90
N SER A 186 17.56 -13.29 0.04
CA SER A 186 17.85 -12.72 -1.27
C SER A 186 18.08 -11.20 -1.14
N PRO A 187 18.98 -10.59 -1.92
CA PRO A 187 19.13 -9.14 -1.93
C PRO A 187 17.81 -8.48 -2.37
N ALA A 188 17.18 -7.72 -1.49
CA ALA A 188 15.94 -6.99 -1.75
C ALA A 188 16.07 -5.86 -2.80
N LEU A 189 17.25 -5.69 -3.41
CA LEU A 189 17.59 -4.53 -4.22
C LEU A 189 16.64 -4.34 -5.40
N ASP A 190 16.22 -5.42 -6.06
CA ASP A 190 15.33 -5.35 -7.23
C ASP A 190 13.98 -4.70 -6.90
N HIS A 191 13.44 -5.00 -5.72
CA HIS A 191 12.15 -4.45 -5.24
C HIS A 191 12.27 -3.00 -4.77
N VAL A 192 13.47 -2.59 -4.36
CA VAL A 192 13.75 -1.26 -3.81
C VAL A 192 14.21 -0.27 -4.89
N ARG A 193 14.71 -0.76 -6.03
CA ARG A 193 15.12 0.04 -7.20
C ARG A 193 14.15 1.15 -7.60
N PRO A 194 12.82 0.91 -7.80
CA PRO A 194 11.92 2.00 -8.19
C PRO A 194 11.86 3.13 -7.15
N HIS A 195 12.01 2.79 -5.87
CA HIS A 195 12.05 3.77 -4.78
C HIS A 195 13.38 4.54 -4.73
N LEU A 196 14.51 3.89 -5.03
CA LEU A 196 15.81 4.54 -5.14
C LEU A 196 15.89 5.50 -6.33
N VAL A 197 15.33 5.11 -7.47
CA VAL A 197 15.26 5.98 -8.66
C VAL A 197 14.44 7.23 -8.33
N LEU A 198 13.30 7.08 -7.66
CA LEU A 198 12.47 8.20 -7.23
C LEU A 198 13.21 9.09 -6.21
N LEU A 199 13.92 8.50 -5.24
CA LEU A 199 14.71 9.24 -4.26
C LEU A 199 15.84 10.05 -4.94
N ALA A 200 16.53 9.45 -5.91
CA ALA A 200 17.56 10.13 -6.70
C ALA A 200 16.98 11.27 -7.54
N ALA A 201 15.81 11.05 -8.16
CA ALA A 201 15.10 12.10 -8.90
C ALA A 201 14.71 13.27 -7.98
N MET A 202 14.17 12.98 -6.78
CA MET A 202 13.86 13.97 -5.75
C MET A 202 15.11 14.78 -5.35
N ALA A 203 16.21 14.12 -5.03
CA ALA A 203 17.46 14.80 -4.67
C ALA A 203 17.99 15.69 -5.80
N THR A 204 17.89 15.22 -7.05
CA THR A 204 18.37 15.95 -8.23
C THR A 204 17.55 17.22 -8.45
N VAL A 205 16.22 17.15 -8.44
CA VAL A 205 15.37 18.34 -8.64
C VAL A 205 15.46 19.32 -7.47
N ALA A 206 15.66 18.84 -6.25
CA ALA A 206 15.89 19.70 -5.09
C ALA A 206 17.19 20.50 -5.26
N GLY A 207 18.29 19.82 -5.58
CA GLY A 207 19.58 20.46 -5.82
C GLY A 207 19.49 21.46 -6.97
N TRP A 208 18.87 21.08 -8.07
CA TRP A 208 18.67 21.96 -9.23
C TRP A 208 17.88 23.23 -8.86
N ALA A 209 16.72 23.09 -8.21
CA ALA A 209 15.89 24.23 -7.83
C ALA A 209 16.60 25.17 -6.84
N ILE A 210 17.33 24.61 -5.86
CA ILE A 210 18.14 25.40 -4.91
C ILE A 210 19.24 26.17 -5.64
N THR A 211 19.98 25.51 -6.56
CA THR A 211 21.06 26.18 -7.30
C THR A 211 20.55 27.33 -8.18
N ARG A 212 19.36 27.20 -8.77
CA ARG A 212 18.74 28.28 -9.55
C ARG A 212 18.36 29.47 -8.67
N GLU A 213 17.69 29.22 -7.55
CA GLU A 213 17.33 30.29 -6.60
C GLU A 213 18.57 31.02 -6.09
N LEU A 214 19.64 30.29 -5.72
CA LEU A 214 20.91 30.86 -5.27
C LEU A 214 21.65 31.64 -6.37
N SER A 215 21.39 31.32 -7.65
CA SER A 215 21.95 32.06 -8.79
C SER A 215 21.18 33.35 -9.12
N GLY A 216 20.16 33.70 -8.31
CA GLY A 216 19.34 34.89 -8.50
C GLY A 216 18.17 34.70 -9.47
N ASP A 217 17.85 33.45 -9.83
CA ASP A 217 16.73 33.13 -10.70
C ASP A 217 15.42 33.15 -9.90
N SER A 218 14.51 34.06 -10.23
CA SER A 218 13.23 34.24 -9.55
C SER A 218 12.12 33.29 -10.03
N THR A 219 12.45 32.23 -10.79
CA THR A 219 11.48 31.28 -11.35
C THR A 219 10.52 30.70 -10.30
N PHE A 220 11.02 30.39 -9.11
CA PHE A 220 10.23 29.70 -8.08
C PHE A 220 9.66 30.67 -7.06
N GLY A 221 10.46 31.63 -6.60
CA GLY A 221 10.11 32.48 -5.48
C GLY A 221 10.21 31.71 -4.14
N PRO A 222 10.56 32.38 -3.03
CA PRO A 222 10.92 31.69 -1.79
C PRO A 222 9.82 30.78 -1.23
N GLY A 223 8.56 31.22 -1.27
CA GLY A 223 7.43 30.47 -0.72
C GLY A 223 7.14 29.17 -1.47
N PHE A 224 7.22 29.19 -2.81
CA PHE A 224 7.02 28.01 -3.64
C PHE A 224 8.13 26.99 -3.41
N LEU A 225 9.39 27.45 -3.36
CA LEU A 225 10.55 26.59 -3.15
C LEU A 225 10.46 25.89 -1.79
N VAL A 226 10.20 26.66 -0.72
CA VAL A 226 10.06 26.12 0.65
C VAL A 226 8.93 25.09 0.73
N ALA A 227 7.74 25.40 0.18
CA ALA A 227 6.60 24.49 0.23
C ALA A 227 6.88 23.16 -0.49
N ASN A 228 7.46 23.21 -1.70
CA ASN A 228 7.75 21.99 -2.46
C ASN A 228 8.91 21.20 -1.87
N LEU A 229 9.97 21.86 -1.37
CA LEU A 229 11.07 21.18 -0.66
C LEU A 229 10.58 20.48 0.61
N PHE A 230 9.65 21.09 1.36
CA PHE A 230 9.02 20.44 2.52
C PHE A 230 8.32 19.14 2.13
N TRP A 231 7.44 19.17 1.12
CA TRP A 231 6.72 17.97 0.67
C TRP A 231 7.67 16.93 0.06
N LEU A 232 8.69 17.37 -0.66
CA LEU A 232 9.71 16.50 -1.22
C LEU A 232 10.50 15.79 -0.12
N ALA A 233 10.91 16.51 0.93
CA ALA A 233 11.61 15.95 2.09
C ALA A 233 10.73 14.96 2.87
N TRP A 234 9.46 15.31 3.07
CA TRP A 234 8.47 14.41 3.67
C TRP A 234 8.34 13.10 2.88
N ASN A 235 8.17 13.19 1.56
CA ASN A 235 8.10 12.01 0.68
C ASN A 235 9.41 11.19 0.70
N ALA A 236 10.55 11.87 0.64
CA ALA A 236 11.87 11.24 0.68
C ALA A 236 12.08 10.47 1.99
N SER A 237 11.65 11.03 3.14
CA SER A 237 11.74 10.35 4.45
C SER A 237 11.04 8.99 4.45
N ALA A 238 9.85 8.90 3.85
CA ALA A 238 9.09 7.67 3.78
C ALA A 238 9.76 6.62 2.86
N LEU A 239 10.35 7.08 1.74
CA LEU A 239 11.14 6.21 0.86
C LEU A 239 12.42 5.71 1.53
N VAL A 240 13.10 6.55 2.31
CA VAL A 240 14.28 6.14 3.10
C VAL A 240 13.89 5.09 4.14
N SER A 241 12.78 5.26 4.87
CA SER A 241 12.29 4.25 5.80
C SER A 241 11.99 2.92 5.10
N LEU A 242 11.41 2.97 3.90
CA LEU A 242 11.17 1.78 3.07
C LEU A 242 12.46 1.07 2.67
N VAL A 243 13.46 1.82 2.20
CA VAL A 243 14.78 1.28 1.85
C VAL A 243 15.42 0.63 3.08
N ALA A 244 15.37 1.29 4.23
CA ALA A 244 15.90 0.76 5.49
C ALA A 244 15.21 -0.55 5.89
N MET A 245 13.88 -0.62 5.78
CA MET A 245 13.12 -1.85 6.07
C MET A 245 13.45 -2.99 5.10
N ALA A 246 13.68 -2.70 3.82
CA ALA A 246 14.04 -3.71 2.85
C ALA A 246 15.49 -4.22 3.02
N LEU A 247 16.37 -3.40 3.58
CA LEU A 247 17.74 -3.78 3.94
C LEU A 247 17.84 -4.43 5.33
N TRP A 248 16.76 -4.40 6.11
CA TRP A 248 16.73 -5.01 7.43
C TRP A 248 16.97 -6.52 7.33
N ARG A 249 17.85 -7.01 8.20
CA ARG A 249 18.15 -8.44 8.32
C ARG A 249 17.66 -8.94 9.67
N PRO A 250 17.01 -10.11 9.71
CA PRO A 250 16.54 -10.62 10.97
C PRO A 250 17.74 -11.05 11.84
N PRO A 251 17.63 -10.90 13.17
CA PRO A 251 18.65 -11.39 14.09
C PRO A 251 18.80 -12.92 14.00
N SER A 252 19.91 -13.43 14.51
CA SER A 252 20.22 -14.87 14.42
C SER A 252 19.12 -15.71 15.10
N PRO A 253 18.91 -16.99 14.69
CA PRO A 253 17.90 -17.85 15.30
C PRO A 253 18.01 -17.95 16.83
N ALA A 254 19.24 -17.94 17.36
CA ALA A 254 19.53 -17.97 18.80
C ALA A 254 19.01 -16.73 19.55
N GLU A 255 19.06 -15.54 18.93
CA GLU A 255 18.56 -14.29 19.50
C GLU A 255 17.03 -14.14 19.38
N ARG A 256 16.40 -14.91 18.50
CA ARG A 256 14.96 -14.84 18.20
C ARG A 256 14.14 -15.71 19.15
N ASN A 257 14.58 -16.95 19.37
CA ASN A 257 13.92 -17.89 20.26
C ASN A 257 13.88 -17.39 21.71
N SER A 258 14.91 -16.66 22.15
CA SER A 258 14.97 -16.07 23.50
C SER A 258 14.00 -14.90 23.72
N LYS A 259 13.50 -14.25 22.65
CA LYS A 259 12.61 -13.09 22.75
C LYS A 259 11.14 -13.40 22.44
N GLU A 260 10.85 -14.24 21.45
CA GLU A 260 9.47 -14.46 20.98
C GLU A 260 8.79 -15.68 21.62
N PHE A 261 9.57 -16.68 22.05
CA PHE A 261 9.06 -17.93 22.60
C PHE A 261 9.94 -18.46 23.74
N PRO A 262 10.00 -17.75 24.89
CA PRO A 262 10.85 -18.16 26.01
C PRO A 262 10.53 -19.57 26.55
N ASN A 263 9.32 -20.08 26.27
CA ASN A 263 8.83 -21.41 26.70
C ASN A 263 8.45 -22.36 25.55
N ALA A 264 8.81 -22.08 24.29
CA ALA A 264 8.60 -23.09 23.24
C ALA A 264 9.66 -24.18 23.38
N THR A 265 9.25 -25.35 23.85
CA THR A 265 10.03 -26.57 23.67
C THR A 265 10.23 -26.79 22.18
N VAL A 266 11.48 -26.68 21.73
CA VAL A 266 11.87 -27.13 20.39
C VAL A 266 11.64 -28.64 20.38
N VAL A 267 10.49 -29.07 19.86
CA VAL A 267 10.34 -30.46 19.46
C VAL A 267 11.18 -30.60 18.20
N GLU A 268 12.42 -31.03 18.37
CA GLU A 268 13.24 -31.48 17.25
C GLU A 268 12.46 -32.61 16.57
N ALA A 269 12.05 -32.38 15.33
CA ALA A 269 11.48 -33.43 14.50
C ALA A 269 12.59 -34.45 14.24
N GLN A 270 12.44 -35.65 14.83
CA GLN A 270 13.23 -36.83 14.50
C GLN A 270 12.98 -37.27 13.06
#